data_AF-A0AAU4DAE2-F1
#
_entry.id   AF-A0AAU4DAE2-F1
#
_cell.length_a   1.000
_cell.length_b   1.000
_cell.length_c   1.000
_cell.angle_alpha   90.00
_cell.angle_beta   90.00
_cell.angle_gamma   90.00
#
_symmetry.space_group_name_H-M   'P 1'
#
loop_
_entity.id
_entity.type
_entity.pdbx_description
1 polymer ?
#
loop_
_entity_poly.entity_id
_entity_poly.type
_entity_poly.pdbx_seq_one_letter_code
_entity_poly.pdbx_strand_id
1 'polypeptide(L)'
;MRGRADLVRDLRGLGLRAGDTVLVHSALSTVGPVSNGAETMVSALSEVLGPSGTLVMYTPTPDGARARTPSSAPCTAPGFGVGVLAETVRARPAALHSAHPWSAFTALGAQADYITSDHSPDCSLGEESPLGRLEKLSARVLLMGIGFEACTAFHLAEYRIPSRLAAPPEGTDMHLDSSPFAAVGAAFEATGAVRSGRVGHAHCRLFDFADAVAFAVGRLTDRGAGE
;
A
#
# COMPACT_ATOMS: atom_id res chain seq x y z
N MET A 1 1.85 7.15 -26.77
CA MET A 1 1.69 7.68 -25.41
C MET A 1 0.34 7.22 -24.91
N ARG A 2 0.24 6.63 -23.72
CA ARG A 2 -1.02 6.10 -23.19
C ARG A 2 -1.83 7.21 -22.53
N GLY A 3 -3.10 7.31 -22.89
CA GLY A 3 -4.04 8.24 -22.28
C GLY A 3 -4.78 7.63 -21.09
N ARG A 4 -5.59 8.45 -20.41
CA ARG A 4 -6.44 8.02 -19.29
C ARG A 4 -7.32 6.82 -19.66
N ALA A 5 -7.99 6.85 -20.82
CA ALA A 5 -8.88 5.79 -21.26
C ALA A 5 -8.18 4.43 -21.45
N ASP A 6 -6.93 4.43 -21.94
CA ASP A 6 -6.13 3.21 -22.06
C ASP A 6 -5.85 2.60 -20.69
N LEU A 7 -5.41 3.43 -19.73
CA LEU A 7 -5.10 2.99 -18.37
C LEU A 7 -6.35 2.49 -17.64
N VAL A 8 -7.50 3.17 -17.80
CA VAL A 8 -8.78 2.74 -17.23
C VAL A 8 -9.18 1.37 -17.76
N ARG A 9 -9.06 1.14 -19.08
CA ARG A 9 -9.31 -0.17 -19.67
C ARG A 9 -8.37 -1.23 -19.10
N ASP A 10 -7.08 -0.94 -19.04
CA ASP A 10 -6.08 -1.89 -18.55
C ASP A 10 -6.32 -2.25 -17.07
N LEU A 11 -6.60 -1.26 -16.21
CA LEU A 11 -6.92 -1.44 -14.78
C LEU A 11 -8.20 -2.25 -14.56
N ARG A 12 -9.27 -1.97 -15.32
CA ARG A 12 -10.51 -2.78 -15.29
C ARG A 12 -10.26 -4.19 -15.81
N GLY A 13 -9.45 -4.34 -16.85
CA GLY A 13 -9.02 -5.62 -17.41
C GLY A 13 -8.20 -6.46 -16.42
N LEU A 14 -7.41 -5.81 -15.56
CA LEU A 14 -6.72 -6.44 -14.43
C LEU A 14 -7.68 -6.87 -13.32
N GLY A 15 -8.87 -6.26 -13.23
CA GLY A 15 -9.92 -6.66 -12.29
C GLY A 15 -10.26 -5.63 -11.22
N LEU A 16 -9.68 -4.43 -11.27
CA LEU A 16 -10.04 -3.34 -10.36
C LEU A 16 -11.45 -2.83 -10.67
N ARG A 17 -12.25 -2.60 -9.63
CA ARG A 17 -13.69 -2.26 -9.76
C ARG A 17 -14.04 -0.98 -9.02
N ALA A 18 -15.19 -0.41 -9.38
CA ALA A 18 -15.77 0.70 -8.65
C ALA A 18 -16.10 0.28 -7.22
N GLY A 19 -15.80 1.13 -6.24
CA GLY A 19 -15.97 0.86 -4.81
C GLY A 19 -14.79 0.14 -4.15
N ASP A 20 -13.79 -0.34 -4.91
CA ASP A 20 -12.62 -0.98 -4.30
C ASP A 20 -11.87 0.02 -3.40
N THR A 21 -11.37 -0.47 -2.26
CA THR A 21 -10.30 0.18 -1.51
C THR A 21 -8.99 -0.50 -1.88
N VAL A 22 -8.01 0.23 -2.41
CA VAL A 22 -6.79 -0.37 -2.97
C VAL A 22 -5.53 0.30 -2.42
N LEU A 23 -4.65 -0.51 -1.85
CA LEU A 23 -3.27 -0.14 -1.54
C LEU A 23 -2.40 -0.36 -2.76
N VAL A 24 -1.78 0.70 -3.28
CA VAL A 24 -0.98 0.67 -4.51
C VAL A 24 0.50 0.85 -4.19
N HIS A 25 1.32 -0.07 -4.70
CA HIS A 25 2.77 0.08 -4.82
C HIS A 25 3.13 0.14 -6.29
N SER A 26 3.96 1.09 -6.70
CA SER A 26 4.19 1.31 -8.12
C SER A 26 5.60 1.75 -8.49
N ALA A 27 6.09 1.22 -9.61
CA ALA A 27 7.18 1.78 -10.38
C ALA A 27 6.64 2.37 -11.70
N LEU A 28 6.15 3.61 -11.67
CA LEU A 28 5.42 4.22 -12.80
C LEU A 28 6.22 4.22 -14.12
N SER A 29 7.55 4.31 -14.05
CA SER A 29 8.44 4.24 -15.22
C SER A 29 8.25 2.96 -16.05
N THR A 30 7.85 1.85 -15.43
CA THR A 30 7.63 0.56 -16.09
C THR A 30 6.35 0.50 -16.92
N VAL A 31 5.38 1.40 -16.67
CA VAL A 31 4.12 1.50 -17.44
C VAL A 31 4.39 1.96 -18.88
N GLY A 32 5.53 2.62 -19.11
CA GLY A 32 5.89 3.26 -20.37
C GLY A 32 5.37 4.71 -20.46
N PRO A 33 5.45 5.35 -21.63
CA PRO A 33 5.07 6.76 -21.78
C PRO A 33 3.57 7.00 -21.52
N VAL A 34 3.25 7.69 -20.42
CA VAL A 34 1.90 8.12 -20.03
C VAL A 34 1.73 9.62 -20.25
N SER A 35 0.65 10.01 -20.93
CA SER A 35 0.28 11.42 -21.12
C SER A 35 0.15 12.11 -19.77
N ASN A 36 0.83 13.22 -19.53
CA ASN A 36 0.84 13.91 -18.22
C ASN A 36 1.30 13.03 -17.03
N GLY A 37 2.05 11.94 -17.28
CA GLY A 37 2.71 11.14 -16.24
C GLY A 37 1.77 10.64 -15.13
N ALA A 38 2.18 10.86 -13.88
CA ALA A 38 1.47 10.37 -12.69
C ALA A 38 0.07 10.97 -12.53
N GLU A 39 -0.17 12.21 -12.98
CA GLU A 39 -1.49 12.85 -12.91
C GLU A 39 -2.56 12.05 -13.65
N THR A 40 -2.22 11.54 -14.83
CA THR A 40 -3.12 10.70 -15.62
C THR A 40 -3.32 9.32 -15.00
N MET A 41 -2.29 8.76 -14.37
CA MET A 41 -2.44 7.50 -13.63
C MET A 41 -3.36 7.67 -12.41
N VAL A 42 -3.19 8.71 -11.61
CA VAL A 42 -4.10 9.02 -10.49
C VAL A 42 -5.52 9.23 -11.00
N SER A 43 -5.70 9.98 -12.08
CA SER A 43 -7.02 10.19 -12.69
C SER A 43 -7.66 8.89 -13.16
N ALA A 44 -6.90 7.99 -13.77
CA ALA A 44 -7.39 6.68 -14.21
C ALA A 44 -7.77 5.78 -13.02
N LEU A 45 -6.96 5.74 -11.96
CA LEU A 45 -7.29 5.01 -10.73
C LEU A 45 -8.57 5.55 -10.10
N SER A 46 -8.66 6.87 -9.87
CA SER A 46 -9.86 7.50 -9.30
C SER A 46 -11.12 7.26 -10.12
N GLU A 47 -11.02 7.23 -11.46
CA GLU A 47 -12.15 6.91 -12.33
C GLU A 47 -12.59 5.45 -12.24
N VAL A 48 -11.65 4.50 -12.14
CA VAL A 48 -11.98 3.08 -11.98
C VAL A 48 -12.64 2.83 -10.63
N LEU A 49 -12.09 3.41 -9.57
CA LEU A 49 -12.56 3.29 -8.20
C LEU A 49 -13.90 4.01 -7.97
N GLY A 50 -14.15 5.11 -8.69
CA GLY A 50 -15.36 5.90 -8.56
C GLY A 50 -15.50 6.58 -7.19
N PRO A 51 -16.65 7.20 -6.91
CA PRO A 51 -16.84 8.02 -5.70
C PRO A 51 -16.89 7.22 -4.40
N SER A 52 -17.21 5.93 -4.45
CA SER A 52 -17.25 5.04 -3.29
C SER A 52 -15.94 4.30 -3.04
N GLY A 53 -14.99 4.34 -3.99
CA GLY A 53 -13.69 3.69 -3.84
C GLY A 53 -12.68 4.55 -3.10
N THR A 54 -11.54 3.95 -2.76
CA THR A 54 -10.45 4.63 -2.04
C THR A 54 -9.09 4.18 -2.53
N LEU A 55 -8.25 5.13 -2.94
CA LEU A 55 -6.86 4.91 -3.32
C LEU A 55 -5.97 5.14 -2.10
N VAL A 56 -5.09 4.20 -1.79
CA VAL A 56 -4.16 4.26 -0.66
C VAL A 56 -2.73 4.02 -1.14
N MET A 57 -1.80 4.82 -0.63
CA MET A 57 -0.37 4.73 -0.90
C MET A 57 0.39 4.65 0.42
N TYR A 58 1.42 3.81 0.50
CA TYR A 58 2.43 3.92 1.56
C TYR A 58 3.29 5.15 1.29
N THR A 59 3.33 6.09 2.23
CA THR A 59 3.99 7.39 2.11
C THR A 59 4.79 7.72 3.37
N PRO A 60 5.85 6.95 3.68
CA PRO A 60 6.75 7.24 4.78
C PRO A 60 7.28 8.68 4.68
N THR A 61 7.43 9.28 5.86
CA THR A 61 7.96 10.64 6.01
C THR A 61 9.40 10.57 6.48
N PRO A 62 10.34 11.22 5.76
CA PRO A 62 11.71 11.33 6.24
C PRO A 62 11.75 12.06 7.58
N ASP A 63 12.66 11.62 8.47
CA ASP A 63 13.09 12.34 9.67
C ASP A 63 12.00 12.71 10.69
N GLY A 64 10.87 12.01 10.73
CA GLY A 64 9.81 12.30 11.70
C GLY A 64 9.16 13.67 11.50
N ALA A 65 9.33 14.30 10.33
CA ALA A 65 8.88 15.68 10.07
C ALA A 65 7.37 15.88 10.32
N ARG A 66 6.58 14.79 10.29
CA ARG A 66 5.14 14.78 10.52
C ARG A 66 4.71 14.67 11.99
N ALA A 67 5.61 14.34 12.92
CA ALA A 67 5.26 14.27 14.35
C ALA A 67 4.72 15.60 14.92
N ARG A 68 4.84 16.70 14.15
CA ARG A 68 4.39 18.05 14.53
C ARG A 68 3.16 18.55 13.76
N THR A 69 2.52 17.73 12.91
CA THR A 69 1.36 18.15 12.10
C THR A 69 0.12 17.27 12.33
N PRO A 70 -1.08 17.85 12.50
CA PRO A 70 -2.33 17.08 12.61
C PRO A 70 -2.55 16.15 11.41
N SER A 71 -3.18 14.99 11.62
CA SER A 71 -3.50 14.02 10.54
C SER A 71 -4.31 14.64 9.40
N SER A 72 -5.17 15.60 9.72
CA SER A 72 -6.01 16.35 8.78
C SER A 72 -5.27 17.43 7.99
N ALA A 73 -4.01 17.74 8.31
CA ALA A 73 -3.22 18.73 7.59
C ALA A 73 -2.58 18.12 6.32
N PRO A 74 -2.63 18.82 5.17
CA PRO A 74 -1.94 18.39 3.96
C PRO A 74 -0.45 18.18 4.21
N CYS A 75 0.09 17.04 3.77
CA CYS A 75 1.51 16.74 3.89
C CYS A 75 2.27 17.30 2.69
N THR A 76 3.09 18.32 2.90
CA THR A 76 3.89 18.93 1.83
C THR A 76 5.35 18.46 1.82
N ALA A 77 5.79 17.75 2.87
CA ALA A 77 7.14 17.20 2.92
C ALA A 77 7.27 16.04 1.91
N PRO A 78 8.28 16.05 1.02
CA PRO A 78 8.47 14.98 0.05
C PRO A 78 8.79 13.65 0.74
N GLY A 79 8.20 12.55 0.26
CA GLY A 79 8.57 11.19 0.65
C GLY A 79 9.90 10.76 0.04
N PHE A 80 10.66 9.95 0.77
CA PHE A 80 11.86 9.29 0.23
C PHE A 80 11.50 7.88 -0.26
N GLY A 81 11.89 7.53 -1.49
CA GLY A 81 11.80 6.14 -1.99
C GLY A 81 10.40 5.60 -2.35
N VAL A 82 9.34 6.41 -2.28
CA VAL A 82 7.94 5.95 -2.48
C VAL A 82 7.42 6.05 -3.92
N GLY A 83 8.20 6.69 -4.80
CA GLY A 83 7.89 6.86 -6.22
C GLY A 83 6.96 8.04 -6.52
N VAL A 84 7.00 8.50 -7.77
CA VAL A 84 6.29 9.72 -8.22
C VAL A 84 4.76 9.63 -8.06
N LEU A 85 4.18 8.43 -8.21
CA LEU A 85 2.74 8.25 -8.05
C LEU A 85 2.28 8.54 -6.61
N ALA A 86 3.04 8.07 -5.62
CA ALA A 86 2.72 8.29 -4.21
C ALA A 86 2.78 9.77 -3.85
N GLU A 87 3.80 10.50 -4.35
CA GLU A 87 3.92 11.94 -4.16
C GLU A 87 2.81 12.72 -4.88
N THR A 88 2.40 12.30 -6.07
CA THR A 88 1.25 12.91 -6.77
C THR A 88 -0.06 12.71 -6.01
N VAL A 89 -0.28 11.56 -5.37
CA VAL A 89 -1.45 11.34 -4.52
C VAL A 89 -1.35 12.17 -3.25
N ARG A 90 -0.19 12.21 -2.59
CA ARG A 90 0.09 13.02 -1.39
C ARG A 90 -0.23 14.50 -1.58
N ALA A 91 0.11 15.04 -2.74
CA ALA A 91 -0.08 16.46 -3.06
C ALA A 91 -1.54 16.83 -3.38
N ARG A 92 -2.49 15.89 -3.41
CA ARG A 92 -3.90 16.19 -3.72
C ARG A 92 -4.55 16.94 -2.55
N PRO A 93 -5.31 18.03 -2.80
CA PRO A 93 -6.00 18.76 -1.74
C PRO A 93 -6.98 17.91 -0.91
N ALA A 94 -7.57 16.87 -1.51
CA ALA A 94 -8.51 15.97 -0.85
C ALA A 94 -7.86 14.70 -0.28
N ALA A 95 -6.53 14.54 -0.42
CA ALA A 95 -5.84 13.41 0.18
C ALA A 95 -5.63 13.65 1.67
N LEU A 96 -5.93 12.63 2.47
CA LEU A 96 -5.64 12.59 3.90
C LEU A 96 -4.42 11.72 4.12
N HIS A 97 -3.68 11.99 5.20
CA HIS A 97 -2.45 11.25 5.45
C HIS A 97 -2.29 11.00 6.95
N SER A 98 -1.93 9.77 7.28
CA SER A 98 -1.85 9.34 8.68
C SER A 98 -0.68 10.00 9.40
N ALA A 99 -0.83 10.25 10.70
CA ALA A 99 0.07 11.08 11.49
C ALA A 99 1.35 10.38 11.99
N HIS A 100 1.62 9.15 11.57
CA HIS A 100 2.78 8.41 12.05
C HIS A 100 4.10 9.07 11.59
N PRO A 101 5.13 9.17 12.45
CA PRO A 101 6.34 9.91 12.11
C PRO A 101 7.19 9.27 11.00
N TRP A 102 7.16 7.94 10.87
CA TRP A 102 8.02 7.20 9.92
C TRP A 102 7.27 6.40 8.86
N SER A 103 6.24 5.63 9.22
CA SER A 103 5.55 4.64 8.38
C SER A 103 4.15 5.07 7.93
N ALA A 104 3.97 6.34 7.62
CA ALA A 104 2.66 6.88 7.31
C ALA A 104 2.10 6.48 5.92
N PHE A 105 0.80 6.71 5.74
CA PHE A 105 0.01 6.38 4.56
C PHE A 105 -0.78 7.58 4.10
N THR A 106 -0.99 7.69 2.79
CA THR A 106 -1.88 8.66 2.17
C THR A 106 -3.08 7.94 1.60
N ALA A 107 -4.28 8.44 1.84
CA ALA A 107 -5.51 7.92 1.28
C ALA A 107 -6.33 9.02 0.58
N LEU A 108 -6.99 8.67 -0.51
CA LEU A 108 -7.86 9.53 -1.30
C LEU A 108 -9.14 8.77 -1.67
N GLY A 109 -10.29 9.25 -1.21
CA GLY A 109 -11.60 8.64 -1.51
C GLY A 109 -12.46 8.44 -0.27
N ALA A 110 -13.49 7.61 -0.41
CA ALA A 110 -14.59 7.50 0.56
C ALA A 110 -14.16 7.08 1.98
N GLN A 111 -13.12 6.24 2.11
CA GLN A 111 -12.63 5.70 3.38
C GLN A 111 -11.32 6.38 3.84
N ALA A 112 -10.91 7.47 3.19
CA ALA A 112 -9.61 8.10 3.48
C ALA A 112 -9.47 8.54 4.94
N ASP A 113 -10.54 9.08 5.53
CA ASP A 113 -10.56 9.53 6.92
C ASP A 113 -10.35 8.35 7.88
N TYR A 114 -11.22 7.34 7.78
CA TYR A 114 -11.11 6.12 8.59
C TYR A 114 -9.72 5.49 8.48
N ILE A 115 -9.20 5.28 7.27
CA ILE A 115 -7.90 4.62 7.04
C ILE A 115 -6.75 5.40 7.67
N THR A 116 -6.82 6.74 7.70
CA THR A 116 -5.70 7.59 8.15
C THR A 116 -5.84 8.13 9.57
N SER A 117 -7.00 7.95 10.20
CA SER A 117 -7.24 8.37 11.59
C SER A 117 -6.38 7.56 12.57
N ASP A 118 -6.06 8.15 13.72
CA ASP A 118 -5.53 7.47 14.91
C ASP A 118 -4.43 6.43 14.62
N HIS A 119 -3.47 6.80 13.77
CA HIS A 119 -2.31 5.95 13.50
C HIS A 119 -1.35 6.06 14.69
N SER A 120 -1.41 5.05 15.57
CA SER A 120 -0.66 4.99 16.82
C SER A 120 0.84 5.16 16.59
N PRO A 121 1.54 6.07 17.30
CA PRO A 121 2.97 6.30 17.12
C PRO A 121 3.83 5.10 17.57
N ASP A 122 3.25 4.20 18.35
CA ASP A 122 3.91 2.97 18.85
C ASP A 122 3.59 1.74 17.95
N CYS A 123 2.86 1.94 16.85
CA CYS A 123 2.45 0.87 15.95
C CYS A 123 2.54 1.32 14.48
N SER A 124 3.67 1.07 13.84
CA SER A 124 3.93 1.48 12.45
C SER A 124 3.01 0.78 11.45
N LEU A 125 2.94 -0.54 11.51
CA LEU A 125 2.30 -1.36 10.47
C LEU A 125 1.44 -2.50 11.04
N GLY A 126 1.12 -2.43 12.33
CA GLY A 126 0.32 -3.45 13.04
C GLY A 126 -1.19 -3.16 13.04
N GLU A 127 -1.89 -3.72 14.03
CA GLU A 127 -3.36 -3.68 14.13
C GLU A 127 -3.95 -2.26 14.25
N GLU A 128 -3.23 -1.34 14.90
CA GLU A 128 -3.63 0.06 15.09
C GLU A 128 -3.16 0.98 13.94
N SER A 129 -2.51 0.41 12.93
CA SER A 129 -2.05 1.13 11.73
C SER A 129 -3.12 1.16 10.62
N PRO A 130 -2.89 1.92 9.55
CA PRO A 130 -3.70 1.85 8.33
C PRO A 130 -3.79 0.43 7.74
N LEU A 131 -2.79 -0.44 7.95
CA LEU A 131 -2.85 -1.83 7.46
C LEU A 131 -3.97 -2.64 8.13
N GLY A 132 -4.13 -2.53 9.45
CA GLY A 132 -5.22 -3.21 10.17
C GLY A 132 -6.60 -2.71 9.72
N ARG A 133 -6.71 -1.43 9.35
CA ARG A 133 -7.95 -0.85 8.80
C ARG A 133 -8.23 -1.30 7.37
N LEU A 134 -7.20 -1.42 6.53
CA LEU A 134 -7.31 -1.95 5.17
C LEU A 134 -7.83 -3.39 5.17
N GLU A 135 -7.38 -4.22 6.11
CA GLU A 135 -7.91 -5.57 6.25
C GLU A 135 -9.41 -5.58 6.59
N LYS A 136 -9.84 -4.77 7.56
CA LYS A 136 -11.26 -4.62 7.94
C LYS A 136 -12.15 -4.15 6.78
N LEU A 137 -11.59 -3.37 5.86
CA LEU A 137 -12.28 -2.87 4.67
C LEU A 137 -12.29 -3.85 3.50
N SER A 138 -11.77 -5.08 3.67
CA SER A 138 -11.58 -6.02 2.56
C SER A 138 -10.83 -5.37 1.38
N ALA A 139 -9.79 -4.59 1.70
CA ALA A 139 -9.01 -3.89 0.69
C ALA A 139 -8.29 -4.86 -0.24
N ARG A 140 -7.82 -4.32 -1.36
CA ARG A 140 -6.96 -5.01 -2.32
C ARG A 140 -5.57 -4.40 -2.36
N VAL A 141 -4.61 -5.16 -2.82
CA VAL A 141 -3.26 -4.68 -3.12
C VAL A 141 -3.02 -4.71 -4.62
N LEU A 142 -2.52 -3.60 -5.15
CA LEU A 142 -2.04 -3.49 -6.53
C LEU A 142 -0.54 -3.27 -6.53
N LEU A 143 0.22 -4.25 -7.02
CA LEU A 143 1.64 -4.09 -7.32
C LEU A 143 1.77 -3.77 -8.81
N MET A 144 2.16 -2.54 -9.14
CA MET A 144 2.25 -2.03 -10.51
C MET A 144 3.72 -1.87 -10.91
N GLY A 145 4.25 -2.85 -11.66
CA GLY A 145 5.63 -2.80 -12.14
C GLY A 145 6.68 -3.02 -11.06
N ILE A 146 6.28 -3.53 -9.91
CA ILE A 146 7.12 -3.85 -8.77
C ILE A 146 6.78 -5.25 -8.26
N GLY A 147 7.74 -5.92 -7.62
CA GLY A 147 7.53 -7.24 -7.04
C GLY A 147 7.01 -7.16 -5.60
N PHE A 148 6.93 -8.34 -4.99
CA PHE A 148 6.41 -8.50 -3.64
C PHE A 148 7.35 -7.96 -2.56
N GLU A 149 8.62 -7.73 -2.86
CA GLU A 149 9.59 -7.08 -1.99
C GLU A 149 9.13 -5.70 -1.48
N ALA A 150 8.23 -5.04 -2.20
CA ALA A 150 7.67 -3.74 -1.83
C ALA A 150 6.27 -3.82 -1.19
N CYS A 151 5.71 -5.02 -1.00
CA CYS A 151 4.34 -5.21 -0.53
C CYS A 151 4.24 -4.97 0.98
N THR A 152 3.87 -3.76 1.38
CA THR A 152 3.82 -3.42 2.82
C THR A 152 2.73 -4.16 3.58
N ALA A 153 1.73 -4.72 2.90
CA ALA A 153 0.71 -5.56 3.53
C ALA A 153 1.33 -6.71 4.35
N PHE A 154 2.43 -7.30 3.90
CA PHE A 154 3.10 -8.38 4.61
C PHE A 154 3.70 -7.95 5.96
N HIS A 155 3.96 -6.66 6.19
CA HIS A 155 4.38 -6.19 7.50
C HIS A 155 3.31 -6.41 8.58
N LEU A 156 2.01 -6.36 8.23
CA LEU A 156 0.94 -6.68 9.18
C LEU A 156 1.04 -8.14 9.66
N ALA A 157 1.50 -9.05 8.80
CA ALA A 157 1.70 -10.44 9.18
C ALA A 157 2.80 -10.59 10.23
N GLU A 158 3.86 -9.76 10.19
CA GLU A 158 4.93 -9.79 11.20
C GLU A 158 4.41 -9.46 12.60
N TYR A 159 3.42 -8.56 12.73
CA TYR A 159 2.76 -8.22 13.99
C TYR A 159 1.88 -9.34 14.55
N ARG A 160 1.71 -10.45 13.80
CA ARG A 160 0.88 -11.60 14.20
C ARG A 160 1.70 -12.85 14.49
N ILE A 161 3.03 -12.77 14.38
CA ILE A 161 3.92 -13.89 14.68
C ILE A 161 4.24 -13.86 16.17
N PRO A 162 3.85 -14.88 16.96
CA PRO A 162 4.02 -14.86 18.42
C PRO A 162 5.47 -14.64 18.89
N SER A 163 6.45 -15.17 18.16
CA SER A 163 7.88 -14.99 18.49
C SER A 163 8.38 -13.56 18.31
N ARG A 164 7.62 -12.70 17.62
CA ARG A 164 7.96 -11.29 17.38
C ARG A 164 7.16 -10.32 18.26
N LEU A 165 6.20 -10.82 19.04
CA LEU A 165 5.35 -10.04 19.94
C LEU A 165 6.02 -9.65 21.27
N ALA A 166 7.32 -9.90 21.44
CA ALA A 166 8.05 -9.35 22.58
C ALA A 166 7.91 -7.82 22.54
N ALA A 167 7.41 -7.24 23.64
CA ALA A 167 7.20 -5.80 23.71
C ALA A 167 8.52 -5.08 23.36
N PRO A 168 8.54 -4.25 22.32
CA PRO A 168 9.74 -3.48 22.00
C PRO A 168 10.05 -2.54 23.17
N PRO A 169 11.31 -2.13 23.35
CA PRO A 169 11.66 -1.06 24.28
C PRO A 169 10.73 0.15 24.14
N GLU A 170 10.42 0.80 25.25
CA GLU A 170 9.54 1.99 25.26
C GLU A 170 10.05 3.05 24.28
N GLY A 171 9.18 3.50 23.36
CA GLY A 171 9.54 4.44 22.29
C GLY A 171 10.21 3.83 21.06
N THR A 172 10.23 2.49 20.94
CA THR A 172 10.67 1.79 19.73
C THR A 172 9.56 0.87 19.22
N ASP A 173 9.56 0.63 17.91
CA ASP A 173 8.62 -0.26 17.26
C ASP A 173 9.30 -1.59 16.88
N MET A 174 8.51 -2.59 16.49
CA MET A 174 9.00 -3.87 15.98
C MET A 174 9.99 -3.65 14.82
N HIS A 175 11.07 -4.44 14.84
CA HIS A 175 11.99 -4.50 13.71
C HIS A 175 11.34 -5.26 12.54
N LEU A 176 11.03 -4.51 11.49
CA LEU A 176 10.38 -5.03 10.29
C LEU A 176 11.41 -5.56 9.28
N ASP A 177 11.18 -6.74 8.73
CA ASP A 177 12.06 -7.41 7.77
C ASP A 177 11.30 -7.75 6.49
N SER A 178 11.63 -7.04 5.41
CA SER A 178 11.08 -7.26 4.07
C SER A 178 11.88 -8.26 3.23
N SER A 179 13.02 -8.77 3.71
CA SER A 179 13.83 -9.76 3.00
C SER A 179 13.07 -11.04 2.58
N PRO A 180 12.09 -11.58 3.35
CA PRO A 180 11.32 -12.74 2.91
C PRO A 180 10.26 -12.44 1.85
N PHE A 181 9.88 -11.17 1.65
CA PHE A 181 8.62 -10.83 0.96
C PHE A 181 8.59 -11.31 -0.49
N ALA A 182 9.72 -11.27 -1.19
CA ALA A 182 9.81 -11.80 -2.56
C ALA A 182 9.47 -13.30 -2.62
N ALA A 183 10.02 -14.10 -1.69
CA ALA A 183 9.79 -15.54 -1.63
C ALA A 183 8.36 -15.87 -1.15
N VAL A 184 7.88 -15.17 -0.12
CA VAL A 184 6.50 -15.32 0.39
C VAL A 184 5.49 -14.97 -0.70
N GLY A 185 5.70 -13.86 -1.39
CA GLY A 185 4.84 -13.41 -2.47
C GLY A 185 4.84 -14.33 -3.68
N ALA A 186 6.00 -14.86 -4.08
CA ALA A 186 6.07 -15.86 -5.15
C ALA A 186 5.28 -17.14 -4.79
N ALA A 187 5.37 -17.57 -3.53
CA ALA A 187 4.60 -18.71 -3.05
C ALA A 187 3.09 -18.41 -2.96
N PHE A 188 2.71 -17.17 -2.62
CA PHE A 188 1.32 -16.71 -2.63
C PHE A 188 0.76 -16.68 -4.06
N GLU A 189 1.52 -16.14 -5.02
CA GLU A 189 1.14 -16.13 -6.44
C GLU A 189 0.93 -17.55 -6.99
N ALA A 190 1.75 -18.53 -6.57
CA ALA A 190 1.61 -19.93 -6.96
C ALA A 190 0.32 -20.61 -6.46
N THR A 191 -0.40 -20.03 -5.49
CA THR A 191 -1.71 -20.54 -5.05
C THR A 191 -2.84 -20.26 -6.03
N GLY A 192 -2.63 -19.33 -6.99
CA GLY A 192 -3.68 -18.84 -7.89
C GLY A 192 -4.54 -17.71 -7.30
N ALA A 193 -4.28 -17.26 -6.08
CA ALA A 193 -4.99 -16.14 -5.44
C ALA A 193 -4.62 -14.76 -6.03
N VAL A 194 -3.59 -14.68 -6.87
CA VAL A 194 -3.10 -13.44 -7.46
C VAL A 194 -3.53 -13.32 -8.91
N ARG A 195 -4.22 -12.22 -9.25
CA ARG A 195 -4.52 -11.90 -10.64
C ARG A 195 -3.39 -11.09 -11.25
N SER A 196 -2.77 -11.65 -12.28
CA SER A 196 -1.68 -11.01 -13.02
C SER A 196 -2.18 -10.46 -14.36
N GLY A 197 -1.60 -9.34 -14.79
CA GLY A 197 -1.97 -8.67 -16.03
C GLY A 197 -1.04 -7.51 -16.35
N ARG A 198 -1.40 -6.70 -17.35
CA ARG A 198 -0.60 -5.53 -17.73
C ARG A 198 -1.40 -4.25 -17.57
N VAL A 199 -0.74 -3.23 -17.04
CA VAL A 199 -1.16 -1.83 -17.13
C VAL A 199 -0.07 -1.10 -17.87
N GLY A 200 -0.37 -0.66 -19.09
CA GLY A 200 0.68 -0.22 -19.98
C GLY A 200 1.65 -1.36 -20.32
N HIS A 201 2.94 -1.11 -20.14
CA HIS A 201 4.00 -2.13 -20.26
C HIS A 201 4.30 -2.82 -18.93
N ALA A 202 3.79 -2.30 -17.81
CA ALA A 202 4.08 -2.82 -16.48
C ALA A 202 3.39 -4.16 -16.26
N HIS A 203 4.13 -5.15 -15.75
CA HIS A 203 3.53 -6.34 -15.17
C HIS A 203 2.89 -5.95 -13.83
N CYS A 204 1.63 -6.31 -13.66
CA CYS A 204 0.85 -5.92 -12.50
C CYS A 204 0.25 -7.16 -11.82
N ARG A 205 0.11 -7.06 -10.49
CA ARG A 205 -0.55 -8.06 -9.66
C ARG A 205 -1.64 -7.39 -8.84
N LEU A 206 -2.82 -7.99 -8.81
CA LEU A 206 -3.96 -7.56 -8.02
C LEU A 206 -4.44 -8.76 -7.17
N PHE A 207 -4.59 -8.55 -5.87
CA PHE A 207 -5.00 -9.59 -4.93
C PHE A 207 -5.68 -8.99 -3.70
N ASP A 208 -6.42 -9.81 -2.96
CA ASP A 208 -7.11 -9.41 -1.74
C ASP A 208 -6.11 -9.29 -0.57
N PHE A 209 -6.24 -8.21 0.20
CA PHE A 209 -5.29 -7.84 1.26
C PHE A 209 -5.28 -8.88 2.39
N ALA A 210 -6.46 -9.26 2.87
CA ALA A 210 -6.60 -10.20 3.99
C ALA A 210 -6.01 -11.58 3.65
N ASP A 211 -6.23 -12.08 2.43
CA ASP A 211 -5.69 -13.37 1.98
C ASP A 211 -4.16 -13.35 1.93
N ALA A 212 -3.58 -12.25 1.45
CA ALA A 212 -2.12 -12.08 1.41
C ALA A 212 -1.51 -12.03 2.82
N VAL A 213 -2.15 -11.32 3.76
CA VAL A 213 -1.70 -11.26 5.16
C VAL A 213 -1.83 -12.63 5.83
N ALA A 214 -2.98 -13.29 5.72
CA ALA A 214 -3.20 -14.62 6.30
C ALA A 214 -2.19 -15.65 5.78
N PHE A 215 -1.90 -15.62 4.47
CA PHE A 215 -0.88 -16.48 3.87
C PHE A 215 0.53 -16.17 4.41
N ALA A 216 0.88 -14.88 4.51
CA ALA A 216 2.18 -14.46 5.02
C ALA A 216 2.38 -14.84 6.49
N VAL A 217 1.35 -14.77 7.34
CA VAL A 217 1.43 -15.21 8.75
C VAL A 217 1.88 -16.66 8.84
N GLY A 218 1.25 -17.56 8.07
CA GLY A 218 1.63 -18.98 8.03
C GLY A 218 3.08 -19.17 7.57
N ARG A 219 3.45 -18.55 6.44
CA ARG A 219 4.80 -18.71 5.86
C ARG A 219 5.93 -18.16 6.72
N LEU A 220 5.72 -17.01 7.36
CA LEU A 220 6.74 -16.39 8.20
C LEU A 220 6.88 -17.12 9.54
N THR A 221 5.79 -17.68 10.07
CA THR A 221 5.84 -18.52 11.28
C THR A 221 6.64 -19.81 11.05
N ASP A 222 6.40 -20.51 9.92
CA ASP A 222 7.11 -21.75 9.59
C ASP A 222 8.62 -21.55 9.44
N ARG A 223 9.04 -20.37 8.98
CA ARG A 223 10.46 -20.04 8.79
C ARG A 223 11.18 -19.77 10.12
N GLY A 224 10.52 -19.10 11.07
CA GLY A 224 11.08 -18.81 12.39
C GLY A 224 11.14 -20.02 13.33
N ALA A 225 10.47 -21.13 13.00
CA ALA A 225 10.53 -22.38 13.76
C ALA A 225 11.72 -23.28 13.34
N GLY A 226 12.42 -22.94 12.25
CA GLY A 226 13.54 -23.70 11.69
C GLY A 226 14.93 -23.07 11.87
N GLU A 227 15.01 -21.93 12.56
CA GLU A 227 16.25 -21.25 12.98
C GLU A 227 16.49 -21.46 14.49
#